data_AF-A0A7W6DM02-F1
#
_entry.id   AF-A0A7W6DM02-F1
#
_cell.length_a   1.000
_cell.length_b   1.000
_cell.length_c   1.000
_cell.angle_alpha   90.00
_cell.angle_beta   90.00
_cell.angle_gamma   90.00
#
_symmetry.space_group_name_H-M   'P 1'
#
loop_
_entity.id
_entity.type
_entity.pdbx_description
1 polymer ?
#
loop_
_entity_poly.entity_id
_entity_poly.type
_entity_poly.pdbx_seq_one_letter_code
_entity_poly.pdbx_strand_id
1 'polypeptide(L)' 'MKPIIVLPLIFPACGCADQPVHKTSAVVLNIAPHANPKCSPDEVVVTARSVDGVVGMKCVRLANLDCRIGDRVAATV' A
#
# COMPACT_ATOMS: atom_id res chain seq x y z
N MET A 1 2.74 -19.24 1.29
CA MET A 1 2.30 -18.08 2.09
C MET A 1 2.55 -16.85 1.25
N LYS A 2 1.52 -16.07 0.86
CA LYS A 2 1.70 -14.85 0.04
C LYS A 2 2.23 -13.71 0.92
N PRO A 3 3.19 -12.90 0.45
CA PRO A 3 3.75 -11.80 1.22
C PRO A 3 2.69 -10.70 1.39
N ILE A 4 2.61 -10.17 2.61
CA ILE A 4 1.64 -9.16 2.99
C ILE A 4 2.27 -7.78 2.77
N ILE A 5 1.89 -7.09 1.69
CA ILE A 5 2.30 -5.70 1.45
C ILE A 5 1.42 -4.78 2.31
N VAL A 6 1.86 -4.54 3.55
CA VAL A 6 1.24 -3.58 4.49
C VAL A 6 1.37 -2.17 3.93
N LEU A 7 0.33 -1.65 3.27
CA LEU A 7 0.25 -0.29 2.75
C LEU A 7 -0.31 0.64 3.84
N PRO A 8 0.41 1.69 4.28
CA PRO A 8 -0.14 2.70 5.17
C PRO A 8 -1.16 3.53 4.37
N LEU A 9 -2.42 3.44 4.76
CA LEU A 9 -3.50 4.23 4.20
C LEU A 9 -3.69 5.47 5.09
N ILE A 10 -3.52 6.67 4.52
CA ILE A 10 -3.56 7.92 5.30
C ILE A 10 -5.03 8.36 5.44
N PHE A 11 -5.60 8.27 6.64
CA PHE A 11 -6.79 9.04 6.99
C PHE A 11 -6.39 10.47 7.35
N PRO A 12 -7.12 11.52 6.89
CA PRO A 12 -6.97 12.85 7.44
C PRO A 12 -7.42 12.80 8.91
N ALA A 13 -6.44 12.84 9.81
CA ALA A 13 -6.65 12.69 11.25
C ALA A 13 -7.52 13.83 11.80
N CYS A 14 -8.76 13.52 12.17
CA CYS A 14 -9.38 14.13 13.34
C CYS A 14 -8.77 13.39 14.54
N GLY A 15 -8.02 14.10 15.39
CA GLY A 15 -7.24 13.48 16.46
C GLY A 15 -8.11 12.69 17.43
N CYS A 16 -7.83 11.39 17.55
CA CYS A 16 -8.13 10.58 18.74
C CYS A 16 -7.20 9.37 18.74
N ALA A 17 -6.74 9.02 19.93
CA ALA A 17 -5.72 8.02 20.22
C ALA A 17 -6.13 6.59 19.77
N ASP A 18 -5.11 5.75 19.52
CA ASP A 18 -5.22 4.30 19.34
C ASP A 18 -6.32 3.84 18.36
N GLN A 19 -6.23 4.28 17.10
CA GLN A 19 -7.03 3.66 16.05
C GLN A 19 -6.50 2.23 15.82
N PRO A 20 -7.30 1.17 16.04
CA PRO A 20 -6.83 -0.19 15.85
C PRO A 20 -6.41 -0.34 14.39
N VAL A 21 -5.15 -0.73 14.20
CA VAL A 21 -4.53 -1.04 12.91
C VAL A 21 -5.46 -1.98 12.14
N HIS A 22 -6.33 -1.41 11.31
CA HIS A 22 -7.40 -2.17 10.69
C HIS A 22 -6.84 -2.80 9.43
N LYS A 23 -6.64 -4.12 9.48
CA LYS A 23 -6.27 -4.93 8.32
C LYS A 23 -7.47 -4.98 7.38
N THR A 24 -7.44 -4.15 6.35
CA THR A 24 -8.45 -4.11 5.30
C THR A 24 -7.89 -4.73 4.02
N SER A 25 -8.76 -5.21 3.13
CA SER A 25 -8.34 -5.63 1.79
C SER A 25 -8.28 -4.40 0.89
N ALA A 26 -7.17 -4.24 0.18
CA ALA A 26 -7.02 -3.23 -0.87
C ALA A 26 -6.75 -3.88 -2.23
N VAL A 27 -7.22 -3.26 -3.29
CA VAL A 27 -6.96 -3.67 -4.67
C VAL A 27 -5.81 -2.84 -5.21
N VAL A 28 -4.78 -3.50 -5.73
CA VAL A 28 -3.64 -2.83 -6.37
C VAL A 28 -4.13 -2.13 -7.64
N LEU A 29 -3.97 -0.81 -7.69
CA LEU A 29 -4.36 0.02 -8.82
C LEU A 29 -3.22 0.25 -9.80
N ASN A 30 -2.00 0.40 -9.29
CA ASN A 30 -0.84 0.73 -10.10
C ASN A 30 0.44 0.19 -9.47
N ILE A 31 1.39 -0.17 -10.33
CA ILE A 31 2.76 -0.52 -9.95
C ILE A 31 3.67 0.22 -10.92
N ALA A 32 4.43 1.19 -10.42
CA ALA A 32 5.27 2.04 -11.26
C ALA A 32 6.72 2.09 -10.75
N PRO A 33 7.74 1.88 -11.62
CA PRO A 33 9.13 2.22 -11.30
C PRO A 33 9.23 3.74 -11.10
N HIS A 34 9.86 4.18 -10.02
CA HIS A 34 9.44 5.43 -9.38
C HIS A 34 9.93 6.75 -10.01
N ALA A 35 9.16 7.81 -9.74
CA ALA A 35 9.53 9.24 -9.84
C ALA A 35 9.45 9.99 -8.49
N ASN A 36 9.10 9.35 -7.34
CA ASN A 36 9.21 10.02 -6.03
C ASN A 36 10.58 9.76 -5.36
N PRO A 37 11.21 10.84 -4.88
CA PRO A 37 12.59 10.83 -4.41
C PRO A 37 12.81 10.02 -3.12
N LYS A 38 11.76 9.50 -2.49
CA LYS A 38 11.83 8.73 -1.24
C LYS A 38 11.96 7.22 -1.44
N CYS A 39 11.68 6.68 -2.63
CA CYS A 39 11.93 5.25 -2.87
C CYS A 39 13.35 5.04 -3.41
N SER A 40 13.93 3.90 -3.07
CA SER A 40 15.24 3.50 -3.59
C SER A 40 15.16 3.16 -5.09
N PRO A 41 16.29 3.18 -5.84
CA PRO A 41 16.32 2.85 -7.27
C PRO A 41 15.78 1.44 -7.57
N ASP A 42 15.97 0.50 -6.64
CA ASP A 42 15.51 -0.89 -6.77
C ASP A 42 14.07 -1.11 -6.29
N GLU A 43 13.33 -0.03 -6.04
CA GLU A 43 11.95 -0.06 -5.53
C GLU A 43 10.96 0.48 -6.56
N VAL A 44 9.77 -0.11 -6.56
CA VAL A 44 8.60 0.37 -7.29
C VAL A 44 7.58 0.91 -6.31
N VAL A 45 6.75 1.85 -6.75
CA VAL A 45 5.59 2.25 -5.97
C VAL A 45 4.39 1.41 -6.34
N VAL A 46 3.85 0.76 -5.31
CA VAL A 46 2.57 0.07 -5.35
C VAL A 46 1.53 1.02 -4.79
N THR A 47 0.53 1.34 -5.61
CA THR A 47 -0.66 2.09 -5.20
C THR A 47 -1.81 1.12 -5.07
N ALA A 48 -2.53 1.16 -3.95
CA ALA A 48 -3.72 0.33 -3.75
C ALA A 48 -4.87 1.12 -3.13
N ARG A 49 -6.09 0.65 -3.36
CA ARG A 49 -7.32 1.25 -2.84
C ARG A 49 -8.09 0.24 -1.99
N SER A 50 -8.39 0.60 -0.76
CA SER A 50 -9.23 -0.19 0.15
C SER A 50 -10.69 -0.23 -0.32
N VAL A 51 -11.46 -1.16 0.24
CA VAL A 51 -12.91 -1.25 0.04
C VAL A 51 -13.65 0.03 0.46
N ASP A 52 -13.13 0.73 1.47
CA ASP A 52 -13.66 2.00 1.97
C ASP A 52 -13.28 3.20 1.08
N GLY A 53 -12.60 2.94 -0.03
CA GLY A 53 -12.23 3.93 -1.04
C GLY A 53 -10.93 4.68 -0.74
N VAL A 54 -10.29 4.45 0.41
CA VAL A 54 -9.01 5.07 0.79
C VAL A 54 -7.89 4.56 -0.12
N VAL A 55 -7.05 5.47 -0.62
CA VAL A 55 -5.91 5.17 -1.49
C VAL A 55 -4.62 5.34 -0.70
N GLY A 56 -3.71 4.38 -0.84
CA GLY A 56 -2.40 4.39 -0.20
C GLY A 56 -1.32 4.05 -1.21
N MET A 57 -0.07 4.32 -0.85
CA MET A 57 1.09 4.01 -1.66
C MET A 57 2.25 3.53 -0.80
N LYS A 58 3.06 2.62 -1.33
CA LYS A 58 4.26 2.12 -0.66
C LYS A 58 5.37 1.80 -1.66
N CYS A 59 6.60 2.14 -1.29
CA CYS A 59 7.82 1.65 -1.95
C CYS A 59 8.01 0.16 -1.63
N VAL A 60 8.09 -0.68 -2.66
CA VAL A 60 8.32 -2.12 -2.53
C VAL A 60 9.52 -2.47 -3.39
N ARG A 61 10.51 -3.17 -2.82
CA ARG A 61 11.66 -3.67 -3.59
C ARG A 61 11.17 -4.58 -4.70
N LEU A 62 11.69 -4.39 -5.90
CA LEU A 62 11.31 -5.16 -7.09
C LEU A 62 11.45 -6.67 -6.84
N ALA A 63 12.51 -7.09 -6.16
CA ALA A 63 12.77 -8.48 -5.79
C ALA A 63 11.73 -9.10 -4.84
N ASN A 64 10.96 -8.28 -4.12
CA ASN A 64 9.94 -8.70 -3.15
C ASN A 64 8.51 -8.41 -3.64
N LEU A 65 8.35 -7.93 -4.88
CA LEU A 65 7.05 -7.62 -5.45
C LEU A 65 6.36 -8.92 -5.91
N ASP A 66 5.36 -9.36 -5.14
CA ASP A 66 4.54 -10.55 -5.45
C ASP A 66 3.07 -10.20 -5.68
N CYS A 67 2.80 -8.98 -6.15
CA CYS A 67 1.45 -8.52 -6.49
C CYS A 67 1.42 -7.94 -7.90
N ARG A 68 0.26 -8.05 -8.55
CA ARG A 68 -0.06 -7.46 -9.85
C ARG A 68 -1.19 -6.45 -9.72
N ILE A 69 -1.35 -5.60 -10.72
CA ILE A 69 -2.53 -4.72 -10.82
C ILE A 69 -3.80 -5.58 -10.81
N GLY A 70 -4.77 -5.22 -9.97
CA GLY A 70 -5.99 -5.97 -9.71
C GLY A 70 -5.92 -6.97 -8.57
N ASP A 71 -4.72 -7.29 -8.06
CA ASP A 71 -4.59 -8.20 -6.92
C ASP A 71 -5.13 -7.58 -5.63
N ARG A 72 -5.69 -8.43 -4.77
CA ARG A 72 -6.04 -8.05 -3.39
C ARG A 72 -4.83 -8.23 -2.47
N VAL A 73 -4.42 -7.13 -1.84
CA VAL A 73 -3.35 -7.07 -0.84
C VAL A 73 -3.94 -6.65 0.51
N ALA A 74 -3.33 -7.06 1.62
CA ALA A 74 -3.75 -6.57 2.91
C ALA A 74 -3.17 -5.16 3.12
N ALA A 75 -4.02 -4.16 3.21
CA ALA A 75 -3.64 -2.81 3.57
C ALA A 75 -3.95 -2.56 5.04
N THR A 76 -3.33 -1.53 5.59
CA THR A 76 -3.48 -1.19 6.99
C THR A 76 -3.74 0.28 7.10
N VAL A 77 -4.89 0.58 7.70
CA VAL A 77 -5.37 1.94 7.92
C VAL A 77 -5.19 2.31 9.38
#